data_AF-A0A674MB86-F1
#
_entry.id   AF-A0A674MB86-F1
#
_cell.length_a   1.000
_cell.length_b   1.000
_cell.length_c   1.000
_cell.angle_alpha   90.00
_cell.angle_beta   90.00
_cell.angle_gamma   90.00
#
_symmetry.space_group_name_H-M   'P 1'
#
loop_
_entity.id
_entity.type
_entity.pdbx_description
1 polymer ?
#
loop_
_entity_poly.entity_id
_entity_poly.type
_entity_poly.pdbx_seq_one_letter_code
_entity_poly.pdbx_strand_id
1 'polypeptide(L)'
;CGKCGLSARNEDLNKTAVCSSALSLECYSCAAESPDNCRSQLRCHGNDDSCLKLTSNGTIYAGCMRYSDCNFLTLSSKFVLPEFRFSCCQSDLCNGKKKNWFWQFFG
;
A
#
# COMPACT_ATOMS: atom_id res chain seq x y z
N CYS A 1 -22.83 -3.72 -3.00
CA CYS A 1 -21.57 -4.40 -3.38
C CYS A 1 -21.06 -3.80 -4.69
N GLY A 2 -19.88 -3.16 -4.62
CA GLY A 2 -19.30 -2.39 -5.72
C GLY A 2 -18.89 -3.23 -6.92
N LYS A 3 -18.87 -2.60 -8.10
CA LYS A 3 -18.70 -3.21 -9.42
C LYS A 3 -17.37 -3.99 -9.54
N CYS A 4 -17.44 -5.29 -9.85
CA CYS A 4 -16.29 -6.06 -10.32
C CYS A 4 -16.04 -5.73 -11.80
N GLY A 5 -14.94 -5.04 -12.11
CA GLY A 5 -14.49 -4.82 -13.48
C GLY A 5 -13.78 -6.05 -14.03
N LEU A 6 -14.22 -6.54 -15.19
CA LEU A 6 -13.52 -7.60 -15.93
C LEU A 6 -12.15 -7.10 -16.37
N SER A 7 -11.06 -7.65 -15.81
CA SER A 7 -9.74 -7.55 -16.42
C SER A 7 -9.50 -8.84 -17.22
N ALA A 8 -9.77 -8.75 -18.52
CA ALA A 8 -9.38 -9.80 -19.47
C ALA A 8 -7.86 -9.73 -19.67
N ARG A 9 -7.13 -10.76 -19.24
CA ARG A 9 -5.86 -11.14 -19.88
C ARG A 9 -5.92 -12.63 -20.20
N ASN A 10 -5.93 -12.91 -21.49
CA ASN A 10 -5.83 -14.23 -22.09
C ASN A 10 -4.51 -14.87 -21.64
N GLU A 11 -4.59 -16.02 -20.98
CA GLU A 11 -4.09 -17.34 -21.43
C GLU A 11 -4.04 -18.30 -20.22
N ASP A 12 -4.63 -19.48 -20.44
CA ASP A 12 -4.62 -20.71 -19.64
C ASP A 12 -5.63 -20.97 -18.49
N LEU A 13 -6.22 -22.16 -18.60
CA LEU A 13 -7.33 -22.74 -17.85
C LEU A 13 -7.06 -22.88 -16.34
N ASN A 14 -7.70 -22.04 -15.52
CA ASN A 14 -8.38 -22.49 -14.28
C ASN A 14 -9.40 -21.42 -13.88
N LYS A 15 -10.68 -21.75 -14.04
CA LYS A 15 -11.81 -20.83 -13.86
C LYS A 15 -12.12 -20.64 -12.39
N THR A 16 -11.15 -20.17 -11.61
CA THR A 16 -11.37 -19.72 -10.23
C THR A 16 -11.94 -18.31 -10.32
N ALA A 17 -13.21 -18.15 -9.95
CA ALA A 17 -13.78 -16.83 -9.73
C ALA A 17 -13.09 -16.19 -8.52
N VAL A 18 -11.93 -15.56 -8.75
CA VAL A 18 -11.30 -14.72 -7.75
C VAL A 18 -12.12 -13.44 -7.75
N CYS A 19 -12.94 -13.26 -6.72
CA CYS A 19 -13.46 -11.96 -6.34
C CYS A 19 -12.28 -11.12 -5.84
N SER A 20 -11.37 -10.77 -6.74
CA SER A 20 -10.50 -9.63 -6.55
C SER A 20 -11.45 -8.45 -6.60
N SER A 21 -11.90 -8.02 -5.43
CA SER A 21 -12.39 -6.67 -5.27
C SER A 21 -11.30 -5.78 -5.82
N ALA A 22 -11.42 -5.39 -7.09
CA ALA A 22 -10.78 -4.22 -7.65
C ALA A 22 -11.45 -3.01 -6.96
N LEU A 23 -11.34 -2.98 -5.63
CA LEU A 23 -11.39 -1.78 -4.83
C LEU A 23 -10.30 -0.95 -5.47
N SER A 24 -10.70 0.15 -6.11
CA SER A 24 -9.72 1.13 -6.53
C SER A 24 -9.16 1.74 -5.25
N LEU A 25 -8.20 1.04 -4.66
CA LEU A 25 -7.62 1.38 -3.38
C LEU A 25 -6.79 2.62 -3.60
N GLU A 26 -7.01 3.64 -2.79
CA GLU A 26 -6.18 4.84 -2.84
C GLU A 26 -5.14 4.80 -1.74
N CYS A 27 -3.87 4.99 -2.07
CA CYS A 27 -2.78 4.93 -1.11
C CYS A 27 -1.91 6.18 -1.23
N TYR A 28 -1.23 6.55 -0.14
CA TYR A 28 -0.14 7.52 -0.25
C TYR A 28 1.04 6.89 -0.99
N SER A 29 1.65 7.65 -1.90
CA SER A 29 2.79 7.25 -2.72
C SER A 29 3.93 8.24 -2.54
N CYS A 30 5.10 7.77 -2.10
CA CYS A 30 6.32 8.56 -1.99
C CYS A 30 7.55 7.66 -1.99
N ALA A 31 8.64 8.14 -2.59
CA ALA A 31 9.90 7.42 -2.67
C ALA A 31 10.96 8.15 -1.85
N ALA A 32 11.36 7.58 -0.72
CA ALA A 32 12.43 8.12 0.14
C ALA A 32 12.18 9.55 0.64
N GLU A 33 10.93 9.90 0.97
CA GLU A 33 10.60 11.26 1.41
C GLU A 33 10.57 11.38 2.94
N SER A 34 10.78 12.60 3.44
CA SER A 34 10.49 12.90 4.83
C SER A 34 9.02 12.59 5.14
N PRO A 35 8.69 12.10 6.35
CA PRO A 35 7.33 11.73 6.72
C PRO A 35 6.32 12.83 6.40
N ASP A 36 6.70 14.10 6.64
CA ASP A 36 5.86 15.28 6.47
C ASP A 36 5.57 15.66 5.02
N ASN A 37 6.44 15.23 4.10
CA ASN A 37 6.35 15.53 2.68
C ASN A 37 5.60 14.44 1.88
N CYS A 38 5.48 13.23 2.44
CA CYS A 38 4.74 12.13 1.83
C CYS A 38 3.21 12.35 1.92
N ARG A 39 2.66 13.15 0.99
CA ARG A 39 1.22 13.48 0.90
C ARG A 39 0.58 13.14 -0.45
N SER A 40 1.36 12.71 -1.43
CA SER A 40 0.84 12.38 -2.76
C SER A 40 -0.04 11.14 -2.67
N GLN A 41 -1.25 11.24 -3.19
CA GLN A 41 -2.21 10.14 -3.25
C GLN A 41 -2.16 9.52 -4.64
N LEU A 42 -2.19 8.19 -4.70
CA LEU A 42 -2.18 7.43 -5.93
C LEU A 42 -3.26 6.35 -5.85
N ARG A 43 -4.06 6.24 -6.90
CA ARG A 43 -4.99 5.12 -7.06
C ARG A 43 -4.20 3.88 -7.48
N CYS A 44 -4.33 2.80 -6.72
CA CYS A 44 -3.75 1.51 -7.05
C CYS A 44 -4.52 0.88 -8.22
N HIS A 45 -3.78 0.24 -9.11
CA HIS A 45 -4.31 -0.38 -10.33
C HIS A 45 -3.80 -1.81 -10.48
N GLY A 46 -4.53 -2.62 -11.24
CA GLY A 46 -4.12 -3.98 -11.56
C GLY A 46 -4.27 -4.90 -10.35
N ASN A 47 -3.14 -5.43 -9.87
CA ASN A 47 -3.12 -6.44 -8.80
C ASN A 47 -2.67 -5.87 -7.44
N ASP A 48 -2.50 -4.57 -7.31
CA ASP A 48 -2.17 -3.96 -6.04
C ASP A 48 -3.44 -3.77 -5.20
N ASP A 49 -3.59 -4.64 -4.21
CA ASP A 49 -4.75 -4.72 -3.31
C ASP A 49 -4.44 -4.23 -1.89
N SER A 50 -3.26 -3.61 -1.67
CA SER A 50 -2.86 -3.07 -0.38
C SER A 50 -1.97 -1.82 -0.51
N CYS A 51 -1.93 -1.03 0.57
CA CYS A 51 -1.01 0.09 0.73
C CYS A 51 0.21 -0.35 1.54
N LEU A 52 1.41 -0.07 1.04
CA LEU A 52 2.66 -0.21 1.78
C LEU A 52 2.99 1.09 2.51
N LYS A 53 3.49 0.95 3.72
CA LYS A 53 4.24 1.97 4.44
C LYS A 53 5.52 1.36 4.98
N LEU A 54 6.66 1.84 4.53
CA LEU A 54 7.97 1.43 5.00
C LEU A 54 8.72 2.66 5.51
N THR A 55 9.34 2.53 6.68
CA THR A 55 10.14 3.59 7.31
C THR A 55 11.54 3.07 7.56
N SER A 56 12.54 3.83 7.11
CA SER A 56 13.96 3.52 7.30
C SER A 56 14.74 4.80 7.57
N ASN A 57 15.50 4.83 8.66
CA ASN A 57 16.41 5.92 9.03
C ASN A 57 15.83 7.35 8.84
N GLY A 58 14.58 7.56 9.23
CA GLY A 58 13.90 8.87 9.10
C GLY A 58 13.25 9.16 7.75
N THR A 59 13.39 8.28 6.75
CA THR A 59 12.69 8.36 5.46
C THR A 59 11.52 7.38 5.40
N ILE A 60 10.48 7.76 4.64
CA ILE A 60 9.30 6.92 4.39
C ILE A 60 9.20 6.59 2.90
N TYR A 61 8.87 5.33 2.66
CA TYR A 61 8.50 4.78 1.37
C TYR A 61 7.06 4.33 1.48
N ALA A 62 6.18 4.93 0.69
CA ALA A 62 4.78 4.58 0.66
C ALA A 62 4.36 4.32 -0.78
N GLY A 63 3.40 3.42 -0.98
CA GLY A 63 2.86 3.16 -2.31
C GLY A 63 1.86 2.03 -2.32
N CYS A 64 1.47 1.65 -3.53
CA CYS A 64 0.64 0.49 -3.80
C CYS A 64 1.50 -0.77 -3.83
N MET A 65 0.98 -1.86 -3.27
CA MET A 65 1.57 -3.18 -3.44
C MET A 65 0.52 -4.28 -3.31
N ARG A 66 0.87 -5.47 -3.78
CA ARG A 66 0.10 -6.68 -3.51
C ARG A 66 0.29 -7.13 -2.06
N TYR A 67 -0.79 -7.48 -1.38
CA TYR A 67 -0.73 -7.92 0.02
C TYR A 67 0.14 -9.18 0.20
N SER A 68 0.13 -10.08 -0.79
CA SER A 68 1.01 -11.27 -0.82
C SER A 68 2.50 -10.93 -0.84
N ASP A 69 2.86 -9.79 -1.43
CA ASP A 69 4.23 -9.33 -1.59
C ASP A 69 4.68 -8.51 -0.37
N CYS A 70 3.75 -8.18 0.55
CA CYS A 70 4.03 -7.46 1.78
C CYS A 70 4.68 -8.35 2.83
N ASN A 71 5.90 -8.77 2.54
CA ASN A 71 6.71 -9.62 3.39
C ASN A 71 8.14 -9.07 3.44
N PHE A 72 8.81 -9.33 4.55
CA PHE A 72 10.18 -8.90 4.78
C PHE A 72 11.16 -9.38 3.70
N LEU A 73 11.04 -10.61 3.18
CA LEU A 73 11.97 -11.14 2.16
C LEU A 73 11.85 -10.34 0.86
N THR A 74 10.62 -10.15 0.38
CA THR A 74 10.35 -9.35 -0.83
C THR A 74 10.81 -7.91 -0.64
N LEU A 75 10.45 -7.28 0.47
CA LEU A 75 10.83 -5.90 0.76
C LEU A 75 12.35 -5.74 0.92
N SER A 76 13.03 -6.65 1.59
CA SER A 76 14.49 -6.62 1.75
C SER A 76 15.23 -6.84 0.43
N SER A 77 14.64 -7.59 -0.51
CA SER A 77 15.20 -7.76 -1.85
C SER A 77 14.98 -6.55 -2.75
N LYS A 78 13.83 -5.86 -2.61
CA LYS A 78 13.51 -4.65 -3.37
C LYS A 78 14.20 -3.40 -2.83
N PHE A 79 14.21 -3.26 -1.51
CA PHE A 79 14.72 -2.11 -0.79
C PHE A 79 16.00 -2.54 -0.08
N VAL A 80 17.14 -2.15 -0.63
CA VAL A 80 18.48 -2.40 -0.05
C VAL A 80 18.70 -1.44 1.12
N LEU A 81 17.91 -1.62 2.19
CA LEU A 81 17.90 -0.79 3.39
C LEU A 81 18.46 -1.59 4.57
N PRO A 82 19.31 -1.00 5.42
CA PRO A 82 19.97 -1.72 6.51
C PRO A 82 19.00 -2.21 7.58
N GLU A 83 18.09 -1.34 8.06
CA GLU A 83 16.99 -1.70 8.93
C GLU A 83 15.74 -0.88 8.58
N PHE A 84 14.61 -1.54 8.41
CA PHE A 84 13.36 -0.88 8.08
C PHE A 84 12.18 -1.51 8.81
N ARG A 85 11.15 -0.70 9.07
CA ARG A 85 9.85 -1.15 9.55
C ARG A 85 8.82 -1.00 8.46
N PHE A 86 8.02 -2.02 8.22
CA PHE A 86 6.97 -1.99 7.21
C PHE A 86 5.60 -2.32 7.81
N SER A 87 4.54 -1.84 7.18
CA SER A 87 3.15 -2.14 7.50
C SER A 87 2.32 -2.11 6.23
N CYS A 88 1.39 -3.05 6.09
CA CYS A 88 0.44 -3.08 4.99
C CYS A 88 -1.00 -3.14 5.47
N CYS A 89 -1.89 -2.56 4.67
CA CYS A 89 -3.32 -2.46 4.97
C CYS A 89 -4.11 -2.36 3.66
N GLN A 90 -5.38 -2.78 3.67
CA GLN A 90 -6.23 -2.90 2.48
C GLN A 90 -7.40 -1.90 2.54
N SER A 91 -7.15 -0.69 3.02
CA SER A 91 -8.17 0.36 3.16
C SER A 91 -7.66 1.69 2.60
N ASP A 92 -8.55 2.53 2.11
CA ASP A 92 -8.15 3.79 1.48
C ASP A 92 -7.37 4.69 2.45
N LEU A 93 -6.24 5.20 1.98
CA LEU A 93 -5.32 6.11 2.66
C LEU A 93 -4.83 5.59 4.03
N CYS A 94 -4.89 4.28 4.25
CA CYS A 94 -4.55 3.64 5.53
C CYS A 94 -3.05 3.73 5.88
N ASN A 95 -2.18 3.90 4.86
CA ASN A 95 -0.76 4.13 5.03
C ASN A 95 -0.39 5.56 5.44
N GLY A 96 -1.40 6.42 5.68
CA GLY A 96 -1.22 7.78 6.20
C GLY A 96 -0.54 7.84 7.57
N LYS A 97 -0.14 9.03 8.00
CA LYS A 97 0.30 9.24 9.39
C LYS A 97 -0.88 8.98 10.31
N LYS A 98 -0.72 8.13 11.32
CA LYS A 98 -1.63 8.12 12.47
C LYS A 98 -1.54 9.50 13.12
N LYS A 99 -2.49 10.39 12.82
CA LYS A 99 -2.69 11.58 13.63
C LYS A 99 -3.13 11.06 14.98
N ASN A 100 -2.28 11.20 16.01
CA ASN A 100 -2.73 11.04 17.38
C ASN A 100 -3.74 12.17 17.64
N TRP A 101 -5.01 11.89 17.36
CA TRP A 101 -6.15 12.75 17.69
C TRP A 101 -6.06 13.24 19.14
N PHE A 102 -5.52 12.40 20.03
CA PHE A 102 -5.42 12.58 21.47
C PHE A 102 -4.77 13.91 21.94
N TRP A 103 -3.90 14.55 21.14
CA TRP A 103 -3.24 15.80 21.55
C TRP A 103 -3.97 17.10 21.15
N GLN A 104 -5.04 17.03 20.34
CA GLN A 104 -5.75 18.26 19.89
C GLN A 104 -6.90 18.72 20.81
N PHE A 105 -7.27 17.94 21.82
CA PHE A 105 -8.47 18.22 22.64
C PHE A 105 -8.23 18.40 24.15
N PHE A 106 -7.01 18.21 24.66
CA PHE A 106 -6.70 18.31 26.10
C PHE A 106 -5.48 19.20 26.42
N GLY A 107 -5.22 20.20 25.57
CA GLY A 107 -4.17 21.22 25.80
C GLY A 107 -4.78 22.57 26.18
#